data_AF-V9L608-F1
#
_entry.id   AF-V9L608-F1
#
_cell.length_a   1.000
_cell.length_b   1.000
_cell.length_c   1.000
_cell.angle_alpha   90.00
_cell.angle_beta   90.00
_cell.angle_gamma   90.00
#
_symmetry.space_group_name_H-M   'P 1'
#
loop_
_entity.id
_entity.type
_entity.pdbx_description
1 polymer ?
#
loop_
_entity_poly.entity_id
_entity_poly.type
_entity_poly.pdbx_seq_one_letter_code
_entity_poly.pdbx_strand_id
1 'polypeptide(L)'
;WHLYNDRYRKTQQGHVSIALASHWVGPKNEDLNVGNIKLCQCSINSVLGWFAKPIFIDGDYPECMKDNLKSLLPLFDDGEKMDIKETADFFALSFGPLSFRLLDPKLIFKQSKKYFLRQLLSWIKMEYNNPKIFIVENGWDDNSSTKTEDVYSMYSLKVFLMDVLKAIKYDDVDVIGYTAWSLVDGFEWDAGYSIRRGLFYVDMLSKEKERIPKSSALFYQQVIADRGFPPSPENRPIRGLFPCNFSWGISEDVIQVETTPTSPQFVDRNVYKWDLNSTGKLVKIKGVIGKTRKPQCTDYSTIRQEIHLLRNTHVTHFQFSLNWSLILLSANSTQAS
;
A
#
# COMPACT_ATOMS: atom_id res chain seq x y z
N TRP A 1 -9.59 -31.13 -20.18
CA TRP A 1 -8.95 -30.41 -21.30
C TRP A 1 -8.83 -31.29 -22.55
N HIS A 2 -8.20 -32.48 -22.48
CA HIS A 2 -8.01 -33.41 -23.63
C HIS A 2 -9.28 -33.68 -24.44
N LEU A 3 -10.39 -34.01 -23.77
CA LEU A 3 -11.68 -34.20 -24.45
C LEU A 3 -12.08 -33.00 -25.34
N TYR A 4 -11.88 -31.77 -24.86
CA TYR A 4 -12.14 -30.56 -25.63
C TYR A 4 -11.15 -30.42 -26.79
N ASN A 5 -9.87 -30.61 -26.49
CA ASN A 5 -8.78 -30.50 -27.46
C ASN A 5 -8.98 -31.46 -28.65
N ASP A 6 -9.32 -32.71 -28.37
CA ASP A 6 -9.34 -33.78 -29.38
C ASP A 6 -10.63 -33.79 -30.19
N ARG A 7 -11.77 -33.48 -29.54
CA ARG A 7 -13.11 -33.61 -30.17
C ARG A 7 -13.72 -32.31 -30.67
N TYR A 8 -13.38 -31.17 -30.08
CA TYR A 8 -14.14 -29.93 -30.27
C TYR A 8 -13.30 -28.72 -30.71
N ARG A 9 -12.03 -28.64 -30.31
CA ARG A 9 -11.19 -27.44 -30.54
C ARG A 9 -11.07 -27.08 -32.02
N LYS A 10 -10.92 -28.06 -32.91
CA LYS A 10 -10.78 -27.83 -34.36
C LYS A 10 -12.01 -27.15 -34.99
N THR A 11 -13.21 -27.43 -34.48
CA THR A 11 -14.47 -26.90 -35.04
C THR A 11 -14.95 -25.66 -34.31
N GLN A 12 -14.73 -25.57 -33.00
CA GLN A 12 -15.24 -24.48 -32.17
C GLN A 12 -14.23 -23.35 -31.95
N GLN A 13 -12.93 -23.62 -32.08
CA GLN A 13 -11.83 -22.66 -31.90
C GLN A 13 -11.82 -21.95 -30.53
N GLY A 14 -12.46 -22.56 -29.52
CA GLY A 14 -12.48 -22.04 -28.16
C GLY A 14 -11.22 -22.36 -27.36
N HIS A 15 -11.14 -21.74 -26.18
CA HIS A 15 -10.08 -21.94 -25.21
C HIS A 15 -10.66 -22.47 -23.90
N VAL A 16 -9.91 -23.34 -23.21
CA VAL A 16 -10.28 -23.99 -21.96
C VAL A 16 -9.19 -23.77 -20.92
N SER A 17 -9.62 -23.43 -19.71
CA SER A 17 -8.77 -23.27 -18.54
C SER A 17 -9.52 -23.72 -17.29
N ILE A 18 -8.90 -23.57 -16.12
CA ILE A 18 -9.45 -23.85 -14.80
C ILE A 18 -9.29 -22.61 -13.91
N ALA A 19 -10.36 -22.19 -13.24
CA ALA A 19 -10.33 -21.05 -12.33
C ALA A 19 -9.57 -21.42 -11.05
N LEU A 20 -8.41 -20.80 -10.84
CA LEU A 20 -7.58 -21.01 -9.66
C LEU A 20 -7.62 -19.79 -8.76
N ALA A 21 -8.04 -20.00 -7.51
CA ALA A 21 -8.10 -18.95 -6.50
C ALA A 21 -6.81 -18.88 -5.69
N SER A 22 -6.35 -17.67 -5.37
CA SER A 22 -5.23 -17.49 -4.44
C SER A 22 -5.41 -16.25 -3.57
N HIS A 23 -4.83 -16.28 -2.38
CA HIS A 23 -4.50 -15.07 -1.62
C HIS A 23 -3.15 -14.52 -2.08
N TRP A 24 -2.79 -13.36 -1.53
CA TRP A 24 -1.42 -12.88 -1.50
C TRP A 24 -0.93 -12.72 -0.06
N VAL A 25 0.35 -12.99 0.15
CA VAL A 25 0.99 -12.97 1.46
C VAL A 25 2.33 -12.24 1.37
N GLY A 26 2.68 -11.50 2.40
CA GLY A 26 3.99 -10.88 2.54
C GLY A 26 4.62 -11.18 3.90
N PRO A 27 5.95 -11.00 4.03
CA PRO A 27 6.65 -11.26 5.28
C PRO A 27 6.05 -10.46 6.44
N LYS A 28 5.90 -11.11 7.60
CA LYS A 28 5.37 -10.46 8.80
C LYS A 28 6.27 -9.30 9.22
N ASN A 29 5.66 -8.17 9.61
CA ASN A 29 6.36 -6.95 10.03
C ASN A 29 7.38 -6.42 9.00
N GLU A 30 7.21 -6.77 7.71
CA GLU A 30 8.15 -6.41 6.65
C GLU A 30 9.56 -6.95 6.88
N ASP A 31 9.70 -8.03 7.66
CA ASP A 31 10.96 -8.73 7.88
C ASP A 31 11.33 -9.58 6.66
N LEU A 32 12.13 -8.98 5.77
CA LEU A 32 12.61 -9.55 4.51
C LEU A 32 13.69 -10.64 4.67
N ASN A 33 13.80 -11.28 5.84
CA ASN A 33 14.64 -12.46 6.00
C ASN A 33 14.24 -13.56 5.00
N VAL A 34 15.25 -14.18 4.37
CA VAL A 34 15.13 -15.31 3.44
C VAL A 34 14.20 -16.42 3.97
N GLY A 35 14.24 -16.71 5.27
CA GLY A 35 13.33 -17.68 5.90
C GLY A 35 11.85 -17.30 5.77
N ASN A 36 11.49 -16.06 6.07
CA ASN A 36 10.11 -15.58 5.94
C ASN A 36 9.66 -15.52 4.47
N ILE A 37 10.57 -15.14 3.56
CA ILE A 37 10.29 -15.14 2.12
C ILE A 37 10.00 -16.57 1.64
N LYS A 38 10.78 -17.56 2.07
CA LYS A 38 10.51 -18.98 1.76
C LYS A 38 9.17 -19.46 2.32
N LEU A 39 8.77 -18.99 3.51
CA LEU A 39 7.45 -19.30 4.07
C LEU A 39 6.31 -18.63 3.26
N CYS A 40 6.51 -17.42 2.76
CA CYS A 40 5.57 -16.77 1.84
C CYS A 40 5.43 -17.56 0.53
N GLN A 41 6.55 -18.00 -0.06
CA GLN A 41 6.55 -18.84 -1.25
C GLN A 41 5.79 -20.15 -1.01
N CYS A 42 6.08 -20.82 0.11
CA CYS A 42 5.38 -22.05 0.49
C CYS A 42 3.88 -21.81 0.71
N SER A 43 3.48 -20.65 1.24
CA SER A 43 2.07 -20.28 1.43
C SER A 43 1.31 -20.22 0.11
N ILE A 44 1.87 -19.53 -0.89
CA ILE A 44 1.25 -19.40 -2.21
C ILE A 44 1.26 -20.76 -2.92
N ASN A 45 2.36 -21.51 -2.82
CA ASN A 45 2.43 -22.86 -3.37
C ASN A 45 1.41 -23.82 -2.77
N SER A 46 1.13 -23.75 -1.47
CA SER A 46 0.14 -24.61 -0.82
C SER A 46 -1.31 -24.27 -1.17
N VAL A 47 -1.57 -23.19 -1.93
CA VAL A 47 -2.91 -22.78 -2.34
C VAL A 47 -3.01 -22.72 -3.86
N LEU A 48 -2.25 -21.82 -4.50
CA LEU A 48 -2.23 -21.67 -5.94
C LEU A 48 -1.38 -22.75 -6.61
N GLY A 49 -0.15 -22.94 -6.12
CA GLY A 49 0.80 -23.88 -6.71
C GLY A 49 0.34 -25.34 -6.66
N TRP A 50 -0.50 -25.70 -5.69
CA TRP A 50 -1.11 -27.02 -5.58
C TRP A 50 -1.75 -27.45 -6.89
N PHE A 51 -2.50 -26.55 -7.53
CA PHE A 51 -3.15 -26.83 -8.81
C PHE A 51 -2.38 -26.24 -9.99
N ALA A 52 -1.80 -25.06 -9.84
CA ALA A 52 -1.16 -24.34 -10.93
C ALA A 52 0.15 -25.02 -11.39
N LYS A 53 1.02 -25.47 -10.49
CA LYS A 53 2.30 -26.04 -10.90
C LYS A 53 2.14 -27.33 -11.73
N PRO A 54 1.32 -28.32 -11.32
CA PRO A 54 1.07 -29.49 -12.15
C PRO A 54 0.58 -29.13 -13.56
N ILE A 55 -0.30 -28.14 -13.68
CA ILE A 55 -0.91 -27.77 -14.96
C ILE A 55 0.05 -26.95 -15.84
N PHE A 56 0.80 -26.00 -15.28
CA PHE A 56 1.55 -25.01 -16.07
C PHE A 56 3.05 -25.28 -16.18
N ILE A 57 3.61 -26.24 -15.43
CA ILE A 57 5.08 -26.47 -15.40
C ILE A 57 5.44 -27.89 -15.85
N ASP A 58 5.21 -28.89 -15.00
CA ASP A 58 5.83 -30.21 -15.13
C ASP A 58 4.92 -31.38 -14.73
N GLY A 59 3.64 -31.15 -14.46
CA GLY A 59 2.71 -32.23 -14.10
C GLY A 59 2.76 -32.65 -12.63
N ASP A 60 3.67 -32.10 -11.82
CA ASP A 60 3.90 -32.57 -10.45
C ASP A 60 3.65 -31.47 -9.39
N TYR A 61 3.40 -31.88 -8.15
CA TYR A 61 3.12 -30.97 -7.05
C TYR A 61 4.35 -30.13 -6.66
N PRO A 62 4.17 -28.94 -6.03
CA PRO A 62 5.27 -28.15 -5.49
C PRO A 62 6.10 -28.89 -4.44
N GLU A 63 7.42 -28.69 -4.47
CA GLU A 63 8.36 -29.38 -3.58
C GLU A 63 8.06 -29.15 -2.09
N CYS A 64 7.73 -27.92 -1.71
CA CYS A 64 7.38 -27.61 -0.33
C CYS A 64 6.12 -28.35 0.16
N MET A 65 5.21 -28.74 -0.75
CA MET A 65 4.05 -29.55 -0.38
C MET A 65 4.44 -31.02 -0.22
N LYS A 66 5.28 -31.56 -1.11
CA LYS A 66 5.82 -32.92 -0.99
C LYS A 66 6.55 -33.10 0.34
N ASP A 67 7.38 -32.13 0.71
CA ASP A 67 8.14 -32.14 1.97
C ASP A 67 7.24 -32.10 3.22
N ASN A 68 6.18 -31.28 3.18
CA ASN A 68 5.30 -31.05 4.34
C ASN A 68 4.23 -32.15 4.51
N LEU A 69 3.65 -32.63 3.41
CA LEU A 69 2.54 -33.59 3.44
C LEU A 69 3.02 -35.05 3.35
N LYS A 70 4.18 -35.29 2.75
CA LYS A 70 4.82 -36.60 2.63
C LYS A 70 3.81 -37.66 2.17
N SER A 71 3.57 -38.69 2.98
CA SER A 71 2.67 -39.81 2.68
C SER A 71 1.18 -39.44 2.58
N LEU A 72 0.78 -38.24 2.99
CA LEU A 72 -0.60 -37.76 2.84
C LEU A 72 -0.88 -37.22 1.43
N LEU A 73 0.16 -36.89 0.66
CA LEU A 73 0.03 -36.39 -0.70
C LEU A 73 0.16 -37.56 -1.69
N PRO A 74 -0.86 -37.84 -2.52
CA PRO A 74 -0.75 -38.82 -3.59
C PRO A 74 0.39 -38.48 -4.55
N LEU A 75 1.00 -39.50 -5.13
CA LEU A 75 2.06 -39.35 -6.13
C LEU A 75 1.43 -39.49 -7.51
N PHE A 76 1.78 -38.58 -8.42
CA PHE A 76 1.51 -38.78 -9.84
C PHE A 76 2.54 -39.74 -10.42
N ASP A 77 2.07 -40.70 -11.22
CA ASP A 77 2.96 -41.45 -12.09
C ASP A 77 3.42 -40.61 -13.30
N ASP A 78 4.42 -41.09 -14.04
CA ASP A 78 4.99 -40.32 -15.15
C ASP A 78 3.98 -40.10 -16.30
N GLY A 79 3.02 -41.02 -16.49
CA GLY A 79 1.95 -40.86 -17.46
C GLY A 79 0.97 -39.77 -17.06
N GLU A 80 0.54 -39.76 -15.80
CA GLU A 80 -0.35 -38.74 -15.25
C GLU A 80 0.29 -37.34 -15.28
N LYS A 81 1.58 -37.23 -14.97
CA LYS A 81 2.31 -35.94 -15.08
C LYS A 81 2.26 -35.40 -16.50
N MET A 82 2.54 -36.27 -17.49
CA MET A 82 2.48 -35.89 -18.90
C MET A 82 1.06 -35.55 -19.35
N ASP A 83 0.05 -36.25 -18.82
CA ASP A 83 -1.36 -36.01 -19.15
C ASP A 83 -1.90 -34.72 -18.52
N ILE A 84 -1.42 -34.28 -17.36
CA ILE A 84 -1.90 -33.06 -16.68
C ILE A 84 -1.16 -31.81 -17.16
N LYS A 85 0.13 -31.94 -17.49
CA LYS A 85 0.94 -30.83 -17.95
C LYS A 85 0.33 -30.15 -19.19
N GLU A 86 0.36 -28.82 -19.20
CA GLU A 86 -0.11 -27.95 -20.29
C GLU A 86 -1.61 -28.11 -20.64
N THR A 87 -2.43 -28.54 -19.67
CA THR A 87 -3.89 -28.71 -19.86
C THR A 87 -4.72 -27.44 -19.60
N ALA A 88 -4.15 -26.27 -19.87
CA ALA A 88 -4.83 -24.98 -19.80
C ALA A 88 -4.28 -24.01 -20.84
N ASP A 89 -5.18 -23.35 -21.59
CA ASP A 89 -4.76 -22.47 -22.69
C ASP A 89 -4.39 -21.04 -22.23
N PHE A 90 -4.80 -20.68 -21.02
CA PHE A 90 -4.51 -19.42 -20.34
C PHE A 90 -4.62 -19.63 -18.83
N PHE A 91 -4.10 -18.71 -18.03
CA PHE A 91 -4.18 -18.73 -16.58
C PHE A 91 -5.46 -18.02 -16.11
N ALA A 92 -6.46 -18.77 -15.63
CA ALA A 92 -7.70 -18.19 -15.09
C ALA A 92 -7.56 -17.92 -13.59
N LEU A 93 -7.42 -16.65 -13.21
CA LEU A 93 -7.19 -16.23 -11.82
C LEU A 93 -8.48 -15.78 -11.13
N SER A 94 -8.78 -16.35 -9.97
CA SER A 94 -9.75 -15.81 -9.00
C SER A 94 -9.02 -15.14 -7.84
N PHE A 95 -9.37 -13.88 -7.56
CA PHE A 95 -8.81 -13.12 -6.45
C PHE A 95 -9.92 -12.28 -5.81
N GLY A 96 -10.50 -12.77 -4.72
CA GLY A 96 -11.61 -12.09 -4.04
C GLY A 96 -11.67 -12.44 -2.55
N PRO A 97 -12.71 -11.99 -1.82
CA PRO A 97 -12.82 -12.17 -0.38
C PRO A 97 -12.78 -13.65 0.05
N LEU A 98 -13.29 -14.56 -0.78
CA LEU A 98 -13.27 -16.00 -0.50
C LEU A 98 -11.84 -16.56 -0.40
N SER A 99 -10.92 -16.08 -1.25
CA SER A 99 -9.50 -16.46 -1.20
C SER A 99 -8.83 -16.12 0.13
N PHE A 100 -9.38 -15.17 0.88
CA PHE A 100 -8.85 -14.74 2.18
C PHE A 100 -9.66 -15.27 3.36
N ARG A 101 -10.99 -15.36 3.24
CA ARG A 101 -11.89 -15.80 4.33
C ARG A 101 -11.79 -17.29 4.58
N LEU A 102 -11.80 -18.10 3.51
CA LEU A 102 -11.80 -19.57 3.60
C LEU A 102 -10.39 -20.16 3.70
N LEU A 103 -9.35 -19.33 3.66
CA LEU A 103 -7.96 -19.77 3.78
C LEU A 103 -7.66 -20.32 5.17
N ASP A 104 -7.23 -21.58 5.25
CA ASP A 104 -6.71 -22.18 6.48
C ASP A 104 -5.54 -21.32 7.03
N PRO A 105 -5.65 -20.78 8.25
CA PRO A 105 -4.61 -19.95 8.86
C PRO A 105 -3.22 -20.60 8.91
N LYS A 106 -3.15 -21.95 8.95
CA LYS A 106 -1.88 -22.69 8.95
C LYS A 106 -1.12 -22.54 7.65
N LEU A 107 -1.84 -22.40 6.52
CA LEU A 107 -1.25 -22.22 5.19
C LEU A 107 -0.65 -20.82 4.98
N ILE A 108 -0.84 -19.90 5.93
CA ILE A 108 -0.20 -18.57 5.92
C ILE A 108 1.22 -18.64 6.51
N PHE A 109 1.57 -19.72 7.21
CA PHE A 109 2.90 -19.91 7.82
C PHE A 109 3.35 -18.73 8.70
N LYS A 110 2.40 -18.17 9.48
CA LYS A 110 2.59 -17.01 10.37
C LYS A 110 3.01 -15.71 9.67
N GLN A 111 2.86 -15.64 8.35
CA GLN A 111 3.10 -14.44 7.55
C GLN A 111 1.86 -13.54 7.51
N SER A 112 1.89 -12.43 6.79
CA SER A 112 0.81 -11.44 6.76
C SER A 112 0.00 -11.53 5.46
N LYS A 113 -1.33 -11.68 5.55
CA LYS A 113 -2.24 -11.51 4.41
C LYS A 113 -2.11 -10.08 3.87
N LYS A 114 -2.02 -9.93 2.55
CA LYS A 114 -1.91 -8.64 1.87
C LYS A 114 -2.83 -8.66 0.65
N TYR A 115 -3.60 -7.59 0.42
CA TYR A 115 -4.57 -7.51 -0.68
C TYR A 115 -3.94 -6.93 -1.95
N PHE A 116 -2.77 -7.45 -2.32
CA PHE A 116 -1.91 -6.86 -3.35
C PHE A 116 -1.98 -7.68 -4.64
N LEU A 117 -2.93 -7.34 -5.51
CA LEU A 117 -3.18 -8.07 -6.76
C LEU A 117 -2.03 -7.92 -7.76
N ARG A 118 -1.41 -6.73 -7.85
CA ARG A 118 -0.27 -6.48 -8.74
C ARG A 118 0.88 -7.45 -8.48
N GLN A 119 1.25 -7.64 -7.22
CA GLN A 119 2.34 -8.52 -6.82
C GLN A 119 2.02 -9.99 -7.12
N LEU A 120 0.79 -10.43 -6.91
CA LEU A 120 0.36 -11.78 -7.27
C LEU A 120 0.44 -12.01 -8.79
N LEU A 121 0.00 -11.04 -9.60
CA LEU A 121 0.11 -11.12 -11.07
C LEU A 121 1.57 -11.22 -11.52
N SER A 122 2.45 -10.40 -10.95
CA SER A 122 3.89 -10.45 -11.22
C SER A 122 4.52 -11.77 -10.76
N TRP A 123 4.06 -12.34 -9.64
CA TRP A 123 4.49 -13.67 -9.17
C TRP A 123 4.06 -14.78 -10.14
N ILE A 124 2.80 -14.79 -10.59
CA ILE A 124 2.29 -15.75 -11.59
C ILE A 124 3.11 -15.67 -12.87
N LYS A 125 3.44 -14.47 -13.33
CA LYS A 125 4.32 -14.26 -14.48
C LYS A 125 5.68 -14.94 -14.29
N MET A 126 6.32 -14.75 -13.13
CA MET A 126 7.65 -15.30 -12.86
C MET A 126 7.63 -16.83 -12.72
N GLU A 127 6.63 -17.37 -12.03
CA GLU A 127 6.54 -18.80 -11.73
C GLU A 127 6.08 -19.64 -12.92
N TYR A 128 5.21 -19.11 -13.78
CA TYR A 128 4.54 -19.88 -14.84
C TYR A 128 4.87 -19.41 -16.25
N ASN A 129 6.09 -18.90 -16.44
CA ASN A 129 6.65 -18.53 -17.75
C ASN A 129 5.83 -17.47 -18.52
N ASN A 130 5.35 -16.45 -17.80
CA ASN A 130 4.56 -15.33 -18.33
C ASN A 130 3.33 -15.77 -19.17
N PRO A 131 2.38 -16.51 -18.56
CA PRO A 131 1.21 -16.97 -19.28
C PRO A 131 0.25 -15.81 -19.54
N LYS A 132 -0.66 -15.99 -20.50
CA LYS A 132 -1.84 -15.11 -20.62
C LYS A 132 -2.71 -15.25 -19.38
N ILE A 133 -2.98 -14.16 -18.66
CA ILE A 133 -3.79 -14.17 -17.44
C ILE A 133 -5.17 -13.58 -17.71
N PHE A 134 -6.22 -14.33 -17.42
CA PHE A 134 -7.58 -13.84 -17.40
C PHE A 134 -8.10 -13.83 -15.96
N ILE A 135 -8.43 -12.64 -15.44
CA ILE A 135 -9.01 -12.52 -14.10
C ILE A 135 -10.50 -12.88 -14.20
N VAL A 136 -10.86 -14.09 -13.78
CA VAL A 136 -12.21 -14.65 -13.87
C VAL A 136 -13.12 -14.26 -12.70
N GLU A 137 -12.53 -13.80 -11.60
CA GLU A 137 -13.27 -13.29 -10.44
C GLU A 137 -12.42 -12.26 -9.69
N ASN A 138 -12.88 -11.03 -9.58
CA ASN A 138 -12.32 -10.05 -8.66
C ASN A 138 -13.38 -9.05 -8.18
N GLY A 139 -13.24 -8.60 -6.93
CA GLY A 139 -14.18 -7.71 -6.28
C GLY A 139 -14.05 -7.84 -4.77
N TRP A 140 -14.87 -7.10 -4.05
CA TRP A 140 -14.96 -7.18 -2.61
C TRP A 140 -16.43 -7.24 -2.17
N ASP A 141 -16.67 -7.44 -0.89
CA ASP A 141 -18.00 -7.52 -0.31
C ASP A 141 -18.34 -6.32 0.59
N ASP A 142 -19.62 -5.97 0.61
CA ASP A 142 -20.22 -5.01 1.53
C ASP A 142 -21.13 -5.73 2.52
N ASN A 143 -21.49 -5.03 3.60
CA ASN A 143 -22.49 -5.51 4.54
C ASN A 143 -23.87 -5.65 3.86
N SER A 144 -24.68 -6.59 4.35
CA SER A 144 -26.05 -6.80 3.86
C SER A 144 -26.97 -5.59 3.94
N SER A 145 -26.68 -4.63 4.84
CA SER A 145 -27.41 -3.37 4.98
C SER A 145 -27.09 -2.37 3.85
N THR A 146 -25.95 -2.52 3.18
CA THR A 146 -25.58 -1.68 2.03
C THR A 146 -26.52 -1.98 0.86
N LYS A 147 -27.25 -0.96 0.41
CA LYS A 147 -28.16 -1.07 -0.74
C LYS A 147 -27.44 -0.67 -2.03
N THR A 148 -27.56 0.59 -2.43
CA THR A 148 -27.04 1.11 -3.70
C THR A 148 -25.77 1.95 -3.56
N GLU A 149 -25.51 2.52 -2.39
CA GLU A 149 -24.31 3.33 -2.13
C GLU A 149 -23.17 2.47 -1.55
N ASP A 150 -22.50 1.73 -2.42
CA ASP A 150 -21.46 0.75 -2.09
C ASP A 150 -20.04 1.30 -2.28
N VAL A 151 -19.74 2.40 -1.57
CA VAL A 151 -18.48 3.15 -1.72
C VAL A 151 -17.25 2.28 -1.49
N TYR A 152 -17.33 1.34 -0.54
CA TYR A 152 -16.21 0.45 -0.22
C TYR A 152 -15.91 -0.56 -1.33
N SER A 153 -16.93 -1.24 -1.87
CA SER A 153 -16.76 -2.14 -3.02
C SER A 153 -16.31 -1.39 -4.26
N MET A 154 -16.87 -0.20 -4.52
CA MET A 154 -16.47 0.66 -5.64
C MET A 154 -14.99 1.07 -5.55
N TYR A 155 -14.53 1.51 -4.37
CA TYR A 155 -13.13 1.90 -4.19
C TYR A 155 -12.19 0.69 -4.28
N SER A 156 -12.58 -0.46 -3.73
CA SER A 156 -11.81 -1.71 -3.84
C SER A 156 -11.66 -2.14 -5.30
N LEU A 157 -12.75 -2.10 -6.08
CA LEU A 157 -12.75 -2.34 -7.52
C LEU A 157 -11.80 -1.39 -8.26
N LYS A 158 -11.85 -0.08 -7.95
CA LYS A 158 -10.93 0.91 -8.51
C LYS A 158 -9.46 0.56 -8.21
N VAL A 159 -9.14 0.21 -6.97
CA VAL A 159 -7.76 -0.16 -6.57
C VAL A 159 -7.29 -1.40 -7.32
N PHE A 160 -8.11 -2.44 -7.43
CA PHE A 160 -7.73 -3.65 -8.17
C PHE A 160 -7.54 -3.39 -9.66
N LEU A 161 -8.41 -2.62 -10.30
CA LEU A 161 -8.24 -2.23 -11.71
C LEU A 161 -6.96 -1.42 -11.92
N MET A 162 -6.62 -0.53 -10.98
CA MET A 162 -5.35 0.22 -11.01
C MET A 162 -4.14 -0.70 -10.84
N ASP A 163 -4.22 -1.71 -9.97
CA ASP A 163 -3.15 -2.70 -9.79
C ASP A 163 -2.94 -3.56 -11.04
N VAL A 164 -4.03 -3.99 -11.69
CA VAL A 164 -3.98 -4.69 -12.99
C VAL A 164 -3.34 -3.79 -14.05
N LEU A 165 -3.75 -2.53 -14.14
CA LEU A 165 -3.17 -1.60 -15.12
C LEU A 165 -1.67 -1.38 -14.88
N LYS A 166 -1.23 -1.27 -13.62
CA LYS A 166 0.20 -1.19 -13.27
C LYS A 166 0.95 -2.48 -13.63
N ALA A 167 0.37 -3.65 -13.39
CA ALA A 167 0.98 -4.93 -13.77
C ALA A 167 1.20 -5.02 -15.28
N ILE A 168 0.22 -4.58 -16.08
CA ILE A 168 0.35 -4.51 -17.55
C ILE A 168 1.40 -3.48 -17.97
N LYS A 169 1.36 -2.25 -17.40
CA LYS A 169 2.16 -1.11 -17.89
C LYS A 169 3.60 -1.07 -17.39
N TYR A 170 3.85 -1.58 -16.19
CA TYR A 170 5.14 -1.44 -15.50
C TYR A 170 5.81 -2.76 -15.20
N ASP A 171 5.06 -3.87 -15.15
CA ASP A 171 5.60 -5.19 -14.82
C ASP A 171 5.57 -6.17 -16.01
N ASP A 172 5.10 -5.72 -17.18
CA ASP A 172 4.95 -6.48 -18.42
C ASP A 172 4.21 -7.82 -18.23
N VAL A 173 3.15 -7.84 -17.42
CA VAL A 173 2.28 -9.01 -17.23
C VAL A 173 1.21 -9.07 -18.33
N ASP A 174 1.06 -10.21 -18.99
CA ASP A 174 0.09 -10.42 -20.09
C ASP A 174 -1.33 -10.68 -19.58
N VAL A 175 -1.96 -9.67 -18.97
CA VAL A 175 -3.36 -9.74 -18.53
C VAL A 175 -4.29 -9.47 -19.72
N ILE A 176 -5.07 -10.49 -20.11
CA ILE A 176 -5.93 -10.48 -21.30
C ILE A 176 -7.40 -10.17 -21.02
N GLY A 177 -7.83 -10.17 -19.75
CA GLY A 177 -9.22 -9.94 -19.38
C GLY A 177 -9.46 -9.77 -17.89
N TYR A 178 -10.58 -9.15 -17.54
CA TYR A 178 -10.99 -8.86 -16.17
C TYR A 178 -12.50 -9.06 -15.99
N THR A 179 -12.86 -9.74 -14.91
CA THR A 179 -14.26 -10.04 -14.55
C THR A 179 -14.55 -9.51 -13.15
N ALA A 180 -15.32 -8.41 -13.08
CA ALA A 180 -15.86 -7.93 -11.83
C ALA A 180 -16.87 -8.95 -11.28
N TRP A 181 -16.76 -9.27 -9.99
CA TRP A 181 -17.66 -10.18 -9.30
C TRP A 181 -18.38 -9.46 -8.15
N SER A 182 -19.71 -9.51 -8.07
CA SER A 182 -20.68 -10.24 -8.92
C SER A 182 -21.56 -9.30 -9.75
N LEU A 183 -22.31 -9.84 -10.70
CA LEU A 183 -23.30 -9.05 -11.45
C LEU A 183 -24.43 -8.57 -10.52
N VAL A 184 -25.03 -9.47 -9.74
CA VAL A 184 -26.17 -9.17 -8.85
C VAL A 184 -25.91 -9.71 -7.45
N ASP A 185 -26.52 -9.08 -6.46
CA ASP A 185 -26.56 -9.64 -5.11
C ASP A 185 -27.25 -11.01 -5.10
N GLY A 186 -26.74 -11.93 -4.27
CA GLY A 186 -27.21 -13.30 -4.22
C GLY A 186 -26.92 -13.97 -2.88
N PHE A 187 -26.97 -15.30 -2.90
CA PHE A 187 -26.56 -16.14 -1.78
C PHE A 187 -25.03 -16.31 -1.77
N GLU A 188 -24.39 -15.91 -0.67
CA GLU A 188 -22.93 -15.83 -0.51
C GLU A 188 -22.40 -16.97 0.36
N TRP A 189 -22.78 -18.20 0.02
CA TRP A 189 -22.24 -19.44 0.57
C TRP A 189 -22.31 -19.51 2.11
N ASP A 190 -21.16 -19.63 2.79
CA ASP A 190 -21.05 -19.69 4.25
C ASP A 190 -21.57 -18.43 4.93
N ALA A 191 -21.56 -17.29 4.24
CA ALA A 191 -22.07 -16.02 4.74
C ALA A 191 -23.58 -15.83 4.51
N GLY A 192 -24.25 -16.73 3.79
CA GLY A 192 -25.68 -16.63 3.48
C GLY A 192 -26.01 -15.30 2.78
N TYR A 193 -26.90 -14.50 3.36
CA TYR A 193 -27.26 -13.16 2.85
C TYR A 193 -26.72 -12.03 3.73
N SER A 194 -25.72 -12.30 4.58
CA SER A 194 -25.16 -11.31 5.52
C SER A 194 -24.20 -10.31 4.86
N ILE A 195 -23.76 -10.60 3.64
CA ILE A 195 -22.91 -9.75 2.80
C ILE A 195 -23.50 -9.64 1.39
N ARG A 196 -23.00 -8.67 0.61
CA ARG A 196 -23.41 -8.39 -0.77
C ARG A 196 -22.18 -8.12 -1.62
N ARG A 197 -22.14 -8.69 -2.84
CA ARG A 197 -21.02 -8.52 -3.79
C ARG A 197 -21.45 -8.00 -5.15
N GLY A 198 -22.76 -7.85 -5.39
CA GLY A 198 -23.29 -7.50 -6.69
C GLY A 198 -23.04 -6.05 -7.06
N LEU A 199 -22.75 -5.80 -8.33
CA LEU A 199 -22.85 -4.46 -8.93
C LEU A 199 -24.30 -3.95 -8.95
N PHE A 200 -25.28 -4.86 -8.95
CA PHE A 200 -26.70 -4.53 -8.87
C PHE A 200 -27.30 -5.02 -7.56
N TYR A 201 -27.95 -4.10 -6.85
CA TYR A 201 -28.72 -4.39 -5.65
C TYR A 201 -29.97 -5.18 -6.00
N VAL A 202 -30.28 -6.16 -5.16
CA VAL A 202 -31.53 -6.92 -5.19
C VAL A 202 -32.15 -6.92 -3.79
N ASP A 203 -33.39 -6.44 -3.69
CA ASP A 203 -34.20 -6.62 -2.49
C ASP A 203 -34.73 -8.06 -2.44
N MET A 204 -34.20 -8.85 -1.50
CA MET A 204 -34.56 -10.27 -1.35
C MET A 204 -35.98 -10.47 -0.84
N LEU A 205 -36.59 -9.44 -0.23
CA LEU A 205 -37.96 -9.49 0.30
C LEU A 205 -39.00 -9.09 -0.77
N SER A 206 -38.61 -8.28 -1.75
CA SER A 206 -39.46 -7.95 -2.90
C SER A 206 -39.77 -9.18 -3.75
N LYS A 207 -40.99 -9.26 -4.27
CA LYS A 207 -41.41 -10.33 -5.18
C LYS A 207 -40.78 -10.16 -6.57
N GLU A 208 -40.61 -8.92 -6.99
CA GLU A 208 -40.15 -8.48 -8.30
C GLU A 208 -38.64 -8.67 -8.48
N LYS A 209 -37.87 -8.57 -7.38
CA LYS A 209 -36.40 -8.75 -7.38
C LYS A 209 -35.74 -7.85 -8.43
N GLU A 210 -36.14 -6.59 -8.49
CA GLU A 210 -35.57 -5.62 -9.43
C GLU A 210 -34.05 -5.49 -9.22
N ARG A 211 -33.31 -5.29 -10.32
CA ARG A 211 -31.85 -5.13 -10.30
C ARG A 211 -31.55 -3.64 -10.38
N ILE A 212 -31.23 -3.05 -9.24
CA ILE A 212 -31.00 -1.61 -9.13
C ILE A 212 -29.49 -1.36 -9.18
N PRO A 213 -28.98 -0.53 -10.12
CA PRO A 213 -27.55 -0.28 -10.24
C PRO A 213 -27.01 0.39 -8.97
N LYS A 214 -25.88 -0.12 -8.47
CA LYS A 214 -25.14 0.50 -7.36
C LYS A 214 -24.12 1.53 -7.88
N SER A 215 -23.50 2.28 -6.97
CA SER A 215 -22.41 3.21 -7.31
C SER A 215 -21.26 2.51 -8.04
N SER A 216 -20.91 1.29 -7.63
CA SER A 216 -19.91 0.45 -8.30
C SER A 216 -20.27 0.07 -9.74
N ALA A 217 -21.56 -0.17 -10.05
CA ALA A 217 -22.01 -0.44 -11.42
C ALA A 217 -21.78 0.75 -12.34
N LEU A 218 -22.17 1.95 -11.89
CA LEU A 218 -22.00 3.19 -12.66
C LEU A 218 -20.52 3.50 -12.86
N PHE A 219 -19.71 3.33 -11.81
CA PHE A 219 -18.25 3.45 -11.91
C PHE A 219 -17.66 2.46 -12.93
N TYR A 220 -18.01 1.18 -12.84
CA TYR A 220 -17.46 0.15 -13.73
C TYR A 220 -17.91 0.34 -15.19
N GLN A 221 -19.15 0.79 -15.41
CA GLN A 221 -19.65 1.19 -16.72
C GLN A 221 -18.77 2.28 -17.34
N GLN A 222 -18.43 3.32 -16.58
CA GLN A 222 -17.58 4.41 -17.08
C GLN A 222 -16.16 3.92 -17.39
N VAL A 223 -15.57 3.09 -16.52
CA VAL A 223 -14.22 2.53 -16.78
C VAL A 223 -14.19 1.69 -18.05
N ILE A 224 -15.24 0.91 -18.33
CA ILE A 224 -15.36 0.13 -19.58
C ILE A 224 -15.45 1.08 -20.78
N ALA A 225 -16.31 2.11 -20.70
CA ALA A 225 -16.48 3.08 -21.78
C ALA A 225 -15.18 3.81 -22.13
N ASP A 226 -14.40 4.18 -21.10
CA ASP A 226 -13.13 4.87 -21.23
C ASP A 226 -11.93 3.93 -21.48
N ARG A 227 -12.15 2.61 -21.43
CA ARG A 227 -11.11 1.57 -21.51
C ARG A 227 -9.98 1.77 -20.48
N GLY A 228 -10.33 2.21 -19.28
CA GLY A 228 -9.39 2.47 -18.18
C GLY A 228 -9.54 3.87 -17.59
N PHE A 229 -8.41 4.52 -17.30
CA PHE A 229 -8.34 5.81 -16.59
C PHE A 229 -7.62 6.86 -17.44
N PRO A 230 -8.28 7.45 -18.46
CA PRO A 230 -7.67 8.48 -19.29
C PRO A 230 -7.39 9.76 -18.49
N PRO A 231 -6.41 10.59 -18.91
CA PRO A 231 -6.04 11.81 -18.20
C PRO A 231 -7.16 12.86 -18.30
N SER A 232 -7.71 13.24 -17.15
CA SER A 232 -8.73 14.28 -17.06
C SER A 232 -8.10 15.69 -17.17
N PRO A 233 -8.81 16.69 -17.73
CA PRO A 233 -8.30 18.06 -17.86
C PRO A 233 -7.84 18.68 -16.54
N GLU A 234 -8.50 18.35 -15.43
CA GLU A 234 -8.25 18.90 -14.09
C GLU A 234 -6.89 18.46 -13.53
N ASN A 235 -6.40 17.30 -13.96
CA ASN A 235 -5.13 16.74 -13.51
C ASN A 235 -3.95 17.10 -14.43
N ARG A 236 -4.17 17.96 -15.43
CA ARG A 236 -3.11 18.37 -16.35
C ARG A 236 -2.22 19.45 -15.72
N PRO A 237 -0.89 19.41 -15.93
CA PRO A 237 -0.02 20.48 -15.49
C PRO A 237 -0.43 21.82 -16.10
N ILE A 238 -0.56 22.85 -15.26
CA ILE A 238 -0.89 24.22 -15.68
C ILE A 238 0.42 25.01 -15.82
N ARG A 239 0.49 25.88 -16.84
CA ARG A 239 1.59 26.83 -17.03
C ARG A 239 1.12 28.23 -16.64
N GLY A 240 1.86 28.88 -15.76
CA GLY A 240 1.56 30.24 -15.31
C GLY A 240 2.61 30.73 -14.31
N LEU A 241 2.58 32.03 -14.05
CA LEU A 241 3.37 32.66 -13.00
C LEU A 241 2.42 33.18 -11.91
N PHE A 242 2.87 33.10 -10.66
CA PHE A 242 2.19 33.79 -9.57
C PHE A 242 2.35 35.32 -9.71
N PRO A 243 1.48 36.14 -9.09
CA PRO A 243 1.61 37.60 -9.07
C PRO A 243 2.99 38.06 -8.58
N CYS A 244 3.47 39.21 -9.05
CA CYS A 244 4.83 39.71 -8.73
C CYS A 244 5.11 39.87 -7.23
N ASN A 245 4.08 40.07 -6.41
CA ASN A 245 4.15 40.25 -4.96
C ASN A 245 3.66 39.00 -4.19
N PHE A 246 3.71 37.82 -4.80
CA PHE A 246 3.30 36.59 -4.14
C PHE A 246 4.21 36.24 -2.96
N SER A 247 3.62 36.01 -1.80
CA SER A 247 4.32 35.66 -0.58
C SER A 247 4.75 34.19 -0.58
N TRP A 248 6.02 33.94 -0.86
CA TRP A 248 6.65 32.63 -0.67
C TRP A 248 7.18 32.52 0.76
N GLY A 249 6.69 31.56 1.53
CA GLY A 249 7.11 31.43 2.93
C GLY A 249 7.18 30.00 3.45
N ILE A 250 7.79 29.89 4.63
CA ILE A 250 7.89 28.68 5.46
C ILE A 250 7.26 29.00 6.81
N SER A 251 6.59 28.01 7.42
CA SER A 251 6.01 28.12 8.76
C SER A 251 6.74 27.19 9.72
N GLU A 252 6.98 27.68 10.94
CA GLU A 252 7.43 26.92 12.09
C GLU A 252 6.42 27.09 13.22
N ASP A 253 6.05 26.03 13.95
CA ASP A 253 4.95 26.15 14.91
C ASP A 253 5.35 27.00 16.12
N VAL A 254 6.33 26.55 16.92
CA VAL A 254 6.86 27.28 18.07
C VAL A 254 8.37 27.31 17.97
N ILE A 255 8.93 28.50 17.75
CA ILE A 255 10.39 28.69 17.74
C ILE A 255 10.94 28.31 19.11
N GLN A 256 12.01 27.52 19.12
CA GLN A 256 12.71 27.17 20.33
C GLN A 256 13.28 28.44 20.98
N VAL A 257 12.70 28.83 22.11
CA VAL A 257 13.09 30.05 22.82
C VAL A 257 14.40 29.83 23.58
N GLU A 258 15.49 30.40 23.10
CA GLU A 258 16.71 30.58 23.90
C GLU A 258 16.51 31.77 24.85
N THR A 259 16.37 31.51 26.15
CA THR A 259 16.24 32.57 27.17
C THR A 259 17.60 33.11 27.64
N THR A 260 18.68 32.35 27.44
CA THR A 260 20.04 32.69 27.85
C THR A 260 20.95 32.97 26.65
N PRO A 261 21.64 34.11 26.60
CA PRO A 261 22.60 34.39 25.53
C PRO A 261 23.78 33.39 25.55
N THR A 262 24.20 32.92 24.38
CA THR A 262 25.23 31.90 24.17
C THR A 262 26.63 32.48 23.92
N SER A 263 26.77 33.80 23.80
CA SER A 263 28.09 34.43 23.61
C SER A 263 29.01 34.22 24.82
N PRO A 264 30.35 34.08 24.62
CA PRO A 264 31.27 33.64 25.66
C PRO A 264 31.20 34.39 26.99
N GLN A 265 31.00 35.71 26.98
CA GLN A 265 30.90 36.53 28.22
C GLN A 265 29.66 36.21 29.08
N PHE A 266 28.61 35.62 28.50
CA PHE A 266 27.39 35.24 29.21
C PHE A 266 27.43 33.79 29.68
N VAL A 267 28.16 32.93 28.96
CA VAL A 267 28.39 31.52 29.32
C VAL A 267 29.47 31.39 30.40
N ASP A 268 30.55 32.17 30.29
CA ASP A 268 31.63 32.21 31.28
C ASP A 268 31.98 33.65 31.66
N ARG A 269 31.61 34.02 32.90
CA ARG A 269 31.89 35.34 33.48
C ARG A 269 33.21 35.39 34.25
N ASN A 270 33.96 34.30 34.32
CA ASN A 270 35.19 34.26 35.12
C ASN A 270 36.31 35.00 34.39
N VAL A 271 37.20 35.61 35.17
CA VAL A 271 38.42 36.23 34.63
C VAL A 271 39.57 35.24 34.73
N TYR A 272 40.29 35.08 33.63
CA TYR A 272 41.42 34.17 33.53
C TYR A 272 42.71 34.95 33.29
N LYS A 273 43.79 34.48 33.91
CA LYS A 273 45.15 34.88 33.54
C LYS A 273 45.65 33.88 32.49
N TRP A 274 46.01 34.39 31.32
CA TRP A 274 46.63 33.57 30.28
C TRP A 274 48.14 33.49 30.52
N ASP A 275 48.65 32.28 30.75
CA ASP A 275 50.08 32.05 30.90
C ASP A 275 50.74 31.84 29.53
N LEU A 276 51.17 32.95 28.94
CA LEU A 276 51.77 33.00 27.61
C LEU A 276 53.20 32.44 27.54
N ASN A 277 53.93 32.44 28.67
CA ASN A 277 55.38 32.25 28.65
C ASN A 277 55.80 30.85 29.13
N SER A 278 54.90 30.07 29.72
CA SER A 278 55.24 28.73 30.23
C SER A 278 54.40 27.59 29.65
N THR A 279 53.07 27.63 29.81
CA THR A 279 52.19 26.47 29.56
C THR A 279 51.09 26.73 28.53
N GLY A 280 50.85 27.99 28.15
CA GLY A 280 49.77 28.39 27.23
C GLY A 280 48.36 28.29 27.81
N LYS A 281 48.21 27.95 29.10
CA LYS A 281 46.90 27.66 29.73
C LYS A 281 46.24 28.89 30.33
N LEU A 282 44.90 28.85 30.42
CA LEU A 282 44.08 29.84 31.12
C LEU A 282 43.92 29.44 32.60
N VAL A 283 44.39 30.27 33.53
CA VAL A 283 44.27 30.06 34.97
C VAL A 283 43.19 30.97 35.53
N LYS A 284 42.12 30.38 36.07
CA LYS A 284 40.99 31.13 36.65
C LYS A 284 41.42 31.92 37.88
N ILE A 285 41.11 33.22 37.92
CA ILE A 285 41.33 34.07 39.08
C ILE A 285 40.15 33.90 40.04
N LYS A 286 40.43 33.46 41.27
CA LYS A 286 39.40 33.27 42.29
C LYS A 286 38.88 34.63 42.79
N GLY A 287 37.56 34.78 42.89
CA GLY A 287 36.91 35.96 43.46
C GLY A 287 36.66 37.14 42.51
N VAL A 288 37.13 37.08 41.25
CA VAL A 288 36.93 38.15 40.26
C VAL A 288 35.96 37.69 39.17
N ILE A 289 34.91 38.48 38.95
CA ILE A 289 33.88 38.24 37.92
C ILE A 289 33.89 39.40 36.93
N GLY A 290 33.90 39.08 35.64
CA GLY A 290 33.81 40.04 34.56
C GLY A 290 32.46 40.77 34.52
N LYS A 291 32.49 42.05 34.17
CA LYS A 291 31.29 42.81 33.82
C LYS A 291 30.84 42.41 32.42
N THR A 292 29.56 42.15 32.25
CA THR A 292 28.96 41.82 30.95
C THR A 292 28.34 43.07 30.31
N ARG A 293 28.36 43.15 28.98
CA ARG A 293 27.53 44.14 28.26
C ARG A 293 26.06 43.70 28.21
N LYS A 294 25.18 44.59 27.74
CA LYS A 294 23.79 44.21 27.42
C LYS A 294 23.77 43.16 26.28
N PRO A 295 22.91 42.13 26.34
CA PRO A 295 22.74 41.15 25.26
C PRO A 295 22.28 41.81 23.94
N GLN A 296 22.66 41.21 22.82
CA GLN A 296 22.32 41.59 21.44
C GLN A 296 21.74 40.37 20.69
N CYS A 297 21.01 40.57 19.60
CA CYS A 297 20.39 39.47 18.83
C CYS A 297 21.39 38.39 18.38
N THR A 298 22.64 38.79 18.06
CA THR A 298 23.69 37.85 17.65
C THR A 298 24.21 36.97 18.78
N ASP A 299 23.86 37.26 20.03
CA ASP A 299 24.20 36.43 21.18
C ASP A 299 23.25 35.23 21.33
N TYR A 300 22.22 35.10 20.48
CA TYR A 300 21.31 33.94 20.46
C TYR A 300 21.65 33.10 19.21
N SER A 301 22.14 31.89 19.46
CA SER A 301 22.70 31.05 18.40
C SER A 301 21.62 30.52 17.46
N THR A 302 20.44 30.21 17.98
CA THR A 302 19.29 29.70 17.23
C THR A 302 18.82 30.69 16.18
N ILE A 303 18.70 31.98 16.52
CA ILE A 303 18.28 33.05 15.57
C ILE A 303 19.22 33.10 14.36
N ARG A 304 20.53 32.96 14.59
CA ARG A 304 21.52 33.00 13.50
C ARG A 304 21.40 31.77 12.59
N GLN A 305 21.18 30.59 13.16
CA GLN A 305 21.01 29.35 12.41
C GLN A 305 19.73 29.37 11.57
N GLU A 306 18.61 29.79 12.16
CA GLU A 306 17.33 29.92 11.47
C GLU A 306 17.41 30.92 10.32
N ILE A 307 17.97 32.12 10.54
CA ILE A 307 18.17 33.10 9.46
C ILE A 307 19.06 32.54 8.34
N HIS A 308 20.08 31.73 8.67
CA HIS A 308 20.92 31.10 7.66
C HIS A 308 20.12 30.12 6.79
N LEU A 309 19.27 29.29 7.40
CA LEU A 309 18.38 28.37 6.68
C LEU A 309 17.37 29.15 5.82
N LEU A 310 16.74 30.19 6.36
CA LEU A 310 15.78 31.02 5.62
C LEU A 310 16.42 31.74 4.41
N ARG A 311 17.69 32.16 4.54
CA ARG A 311 18.42 32.75 3.41
C ARG A 311 18.69 31.73 2.30
N ASN A 312 19.00 30.48 2.66
CA ASN A 312 19.28 29.42 1.70
C ASN A 312 18.01 28.93 0.97
N THR A 313 16.82 29.16 1.53
CA THR A 313 15.54 28.77 0.91
C THR A 313 14.92 29.86 0.03
N HIS A 314 15.50 31.06 -0.01
CA HIS A 314 15.00 32.22 -0.77
C HIS A 314 13.55 32.61 -0.44
N VAL A 315 13.07 32.29 0.77
CA VAL A 315 11.73 32.70 1.20
C VAL A 315 11.66 34.20 1.40
N THR A 316 10.46 34.74 1.15
CA THR A 316 10.14 36.15 1.36
C THR A 316 9.43 36.39 2.70
N HIS A 317 8.77 35.36 3.24
CA HIS A 317 7.99 35.42 4.47
C HIS A 317 8.33 34.23 5.38
N PHE A 318 8.38 34.46 6.69
CA PHE A 318 8.53 33.40 7.69
C PHE A 318 7.43 33.56 8.72
N GLN A 319 6.63 32.51 8.89
CA GLN A 319 5.54 32.45 9.86
C GLN A 319 5.99 31.65 11.07
N PHE A 320 5.72 32.16 12.27
CA PHE A 320 5.89 31.39 13.49
C PHE A 320 4.89 31.78 14.57
N SER A 321 4.68 30.89 15.55
CA SER A 321 3.84 31.17 16.71
C SER A 321 4.66 31.40 17.97
N LEU A 322 4.10 32.20 18.87
CA LEU A 322 4.68 32.50 20.17
C LEU A 322 4.11 31.55 21.24
N ASN A 323 4.96 31.04 22.12
CA ASN A 323 4.51 30.25 23.25
C ASN A 323 4.01 31.17 24.38
N TRP A 324 2.68 31.29 24.49
CA TRP A 324 2.02 32.15 25.47
C TRP A 324 2.41 31.82 26.92
N SER A 325 2.60 30.53 27.25
CA SER A 325 2.95 30.09 28.61
C SER A 325 4.35 30.53 29.05
N LEU A 326 5.26 30.77 28.10
CA LEU A 326 6.59 31.30 28.38
C LEU A 326 6.63 32.82 28.45
N ILE A 327 5.67 33.50 27.81
CA ILE A 327 5.60 34.97 27.79
C ILE A 327 4.89 35.50 29.05
N LEU A 328 3.81 34.83 29.49
CA LEU A 328 3.05 35.20 30.68
C LEU A 328 3.13 34.09 31.74
N LEU A 329 4.27 34.03 32.44
CA LEU A 329 4.54 33.06 33.51
C LEU A 329 3.59 33.19 34.72
N SER A 330 2.93 34.33 34.86
CA SER A 330 1.90 34.60 35.87
C SER A 330 0.74 35.32 35.22
N ALA A 331 -0.15 34.59 34.56
CA ALA A 331 -1.49 35.09 34.33
C ALA A 331 -2.14 35.26 35.73
N ASN A 332 -2.16 36.48 36.25
CA ASN A 332 -2.94 36.80 37.43
C ASN A 332 -4.39 36.43 37.13
N SER A 333 -4.89 35.38 37.80
CA SER A 333 -6.29 35.01 37.86
C SER A 333 -7.07 36.04 38.68
N THR A 334 -7.10 37.29 38.21
CA THR A 334 -7.88 38.37 38.82
C THR A 334 -8.56 39.15 37.70
N GLN A 335 -9.68 38.60 37.24
CA GLN A 335 -10.96 39.28 36.95
C GLN A 335 -11.78 38.41 35.99
N ALA A 336 -12.46 37.42 36.58
CA ALA A 336 -13.70 36.89 36.06
C ALA A 336 -14.67 36.85 37.24
N SER A 337 -15.38 37.96 37.42
CA SER A 337 -16.60 38.07 38.23
C SER A 337 -17.51 39.08 37.55
#